data_AF-A0A2S4PWF2-F1
#
_entry.id   AF-A0A2S4PWF2-F1
#
_cell.length_a   1.000
_cell.length_b   1.000
_cell.length_c   1.000
_cell.angle_alpha   90.00
_cell.angle_beta   90.00
_cell.angle_gamma   90.00
#
_symmetry.space_group_name_H-M   'P 1'
#
loop_
_entity.id
_entity.type
_entity.pdbx_description
1 polymer ?
#
loop_
_entity_poly.entity_id
_entity_poly.type
_entity_poly.pdbx_seq_one_letter_code
_entity_poly.pdbx_strand_id
1 'polypeptide(L)'
;MAGFYREYTTEAPDVTIKEVSDEEEAFKEQKKEVFEVFTLSQAGFPQRQIAEQLGFTLRQVGYTLRSGQVSPRRRTEKRTKLNSEQVDELVAFALSDGKKRHMSYLELAMHFSKWNVGESAIRGALTRRGYSRNRTRR
;
A
#
# COMPACT_ATOMS: atom_id res chain seq x y z
N MET A 1 -35.65 34.33 6.73
CA MET A 1 -34.18 34.13 6.65
C MET A 1 -33.92 32.65 6.39
N ALA A 2 -33.92 32.25 5.11
CA ALA A 2 -33.68 30.88 4.68
C ALA A 2 -32.16 30.68 4.52
N GLY A 3 -31.55 29.99 5.48
CA GLY A 3 -30.13 29.68 5.48
C GLY A 3 -29.81 28.50 4.57
N PHE A 4 -29.10 28.81 3.49
CA PHE A 4 -28.29 27.94 2.63
C PHE A 4 -27.87 26.59 3.26
N TYR A 5 -28.63 25.53 2.98
CA TYR A 5 -28.08 24.17 2.96
C TYR A 5 -27.58 23.93 1.53
N ARG A 6 -26.26 23.98 1.36
CA ARG A 6 -25.61 23.62 0.10
C ARG A 6 -25.80 22.11 -0.08
N GLU A 7 -26.52 21.75 -1.13
CA GLU A 7 -26.80 20.39 -1.57
C GLU A 7 -25.49 19.57 -1.62
N TYR A 8 -25.45 18.44 -0.92
CA TYR A 8 -24.43 17.42 -1.17
C TYR A 8 -24.89 16.64 -2.40
N THR A 9 -24.40 17.06 -3.57
CA THR A 9 -24.57 16.33 -4.82
C THR A 9 -24.01 14.91 -4.64
N THR A 10 -24.86 13.92 -4.87
CA THR A 10 -24.53 12.49 -4.91
C THR A 10 -23.89 12.13 -6.24
N GLU A 11 -22.86 12.88 -6.63
CA GLU A 11 -22.01 12.51 -7.76
C GLU A 11 -20.74 11.94 -7.15
N ALA A 12 -20.60 10.63 -7.28
CA ALA A 12 -19.38 9.92 -6.93
C ALA A 12 -18.18 10.72 -7.49
N PRO A 13 -17.19 11.12 -6.66
CA PRO A 13 -15.92 11.50 -7.24
C PRO A 13 -15.39 10.23 -7.89
N ASP A 14 -15.47 10.17 -9.22
CA ASP A 14 -14.60 9.35 -10.04
C ASP A 14 -13.18 9.74 -9.64
N VAL A 15 -12.62 8.99 -8.70
CA VAL A 15 -11.23 9.11 -8.31
C VAL A 15 -10.47 8.55 -9.50
N THR A 16 -10.22 9.39 -10.50
CA THR A 16 -9.13 9.16 -11.44
C THR A 16 -7.86 9.05 -10.62
N ILE A 17 -7.47 7.80 -10.36
CA ILE A 17 -6.18 7.43 -9.79
C ILE A 17 -5.12 7.93 -10.78
N LYS A 18 -4.53 9.09 -10.48
CA LYS A 18 -3.29 9.56 -11.09
C LYS A 18 -2.18 9.50 -10.06
N GLU A 19 -1.88 8.30 -9.61
CA GLU A 19 -0.59 7.95 -8.99
C GLU A 19 -0.15 6.61 -9.60
N VAL A 20 0.11 6.65 -10.91
CA VAL A 20 0.81 5.60 -11.64
C VAL A 20 1.87 6.32 -12.46
N SER A 21 3.10 6.39 -11.96
CA SER A 21 4.21 6.79 -12.81
C SER A 21 5.46 5.99 -12.45
N ASP A 22 5.95 6.04 -11.22
CA ASP A 22 7.34 5.63 -11.00
C ASP A 22 7.47 4.13 -10.63
N GLU A 23 6.56 3.60 -9.81
CA GLU A 23 6.63 2.20 -9.37
C GLU A 23 6.27 1.20 -10.49
N GLU A 24 5.35 1.59 -11.37
CA GLU A 24 4.97 0.75 -12.52
C GLU A 24 6.02 0.74 -13.62
N GLU A 25 6.68 1.87 -13.86
CA GLU A 25 7.79 1.96 -14.81
C GLU A 25 8.98 1.13 -14.34
N ALA A 26 9.36 1.25 -13.07
CA ALA A 26 10.43 0.43 -12.48
C ALA A 26 10.11 -1.08 -12.56
N PHE A 27 8.85 -1.48 -12.35
CA PHE A 27 8.45 -2.88 -12.48
C PHE A 27 8.53 -3.39 -13.93
N LYS A 28 8.15 -2.55 -14.91
CA LYS A 28 8.27 -2.87 -16.34
C LYS A 28 9.73 -3.03 -16.75
N GLU A 29 10.60 -2.15 -16.27
CA GLU A 29 12.04 -2.20 -16.53
C GLU A 29 12.66 -3.48 -15.97
N GLN A 30 12.41 -3.81 -14.70
CA GLN A 30 12.88 -5.07 -14.10
C GLN A 30 12.36 -6.30 -14.84
N LYS A 31 11.11 -6.27 -15.32
CA LYS A 31 10.54 -7.37 -16.11
C LYS A 31 11.27 -7.52 -17.45
N LYS A 32 11.64 -6.42 -18.10
CA LYS A 32 12.43 -6.42 -19.33
C LYS A 32 13.82 -7.00 -19.10
N GLU A 33 14.52 -6.58 -18.04
CA GLU A 33 15.85 -7.09 -17.68
C GLU A 33 15.84 -8.61 -17.44
N VAL A 34 14.85 -9.11 -16.68
CA VAL A 34 14.70 -10.56 -16.46
C VAL A 34 14.43 -11.30 -17.77
N PHE A 35 13.58 -10.74 -18.64
CA PHE A 35 13.28 -11.32 -19.95
C PHE A 35 14.54 -11.40 -20.84
N GLU A 36 15.39 -10.38 -20.84
CA GLU A 36 16.65 -10.38 -21.59
C GLU A 36 17.62 -11.46 -21.09
N VAL A 37 17.74 -11.64 -19.77
CA VAL A 37 18.56 -12.72 -19.18
C VAL A 37 18.10 -14.10 -19.67
N PHE A 38 16.78 -14.36 -19.64
CA PHE A 38 16.24 -15.63 -20.14
C PHE A 38 16.45 -15.79 -21.64
N THR A 39 16.26 -14.73 -22.42
CA THR A 39 16.45 -14.76 -23.88
C THR A 39 17.89 -15.13 -24.25
N LEU A 40 18.88 -14.49 -23.61
CA LEU A 40 20.29 -14.81 -23.84
C LEU A 40 20.66 -16.22 -23.36
N SER A 41 20.09 -16.66 -22.23
CA SER A 41 20.32 -18.04 -21.77
C SER A 41 19.73 -19.08 -22.73
N GLN A 42 18.55 -18.83 -23.31
CA GLN A 42 17.94 -19.72 -24.30
C GLN A 42 18.71 -19.72 -25.63
N ALA A 43 19.34 -18.60 -25.98
CA ALA A 43 20.26 -18.50 -27.11
C ALA A 43 21.63 -19.19 -26.86
N GLY A 44 21.84 -19.78 -25.67
CA GLY A 44 23.03 -20.58 -25.36
C GLY A 44 24.22 -19.77 -24.81
N PHE A 45 24.03 -18.48 -24.49
CA PHE A 45 25.11 -17.68 -23.92
C PHE A 45 25.45 -18.13 -22.47
N PRO A 46 26.74 -18.21 -22.10
CA PRO A 46 27.14 -18.55 -20.75
C PRO A 46 26.81 -17.41 -19.77
N GLN A 47 26.51 -17.74 -18.52
CA GLN A 47 26.08 -16.77 -17.49
C GLN A 47 27.06 -15.60 -17.30
N ARG A 48 28.38 -15.83 -17.47
CA ARG A 48 29.40 -14.77 -17.39
C ARG A 48 29.24 -13.73 -18.50
N GLN A 49 28.98 -14.18 -19.73
CA GLN A 49 28.79 -13.27 -20.85
C GLN A 49 27.48 -12.49 -20.72
N ILE A 50 26.42 -13.13 -20.23
CA ILE A 50 25.15 -12.46 -19.92
C ILE A 50 25.35 -11.38 -18.85
N ALA A 51 26.08 -11.70 -17.79
CA ALA A 51 26.41 -10.78 -16.71
C ALA A 51 27.20 -9.56 -17.21
N GLU A 52 28.21 -9.78 -18.04
CA GLU A 52 29.02 -8.70 -18.64
C GLU A 52 28.20 -7.84 -19.61
N GLN A 53 27.36 -8.45 -20.45
CA GLN A 53 26.56 -7.73 -21.44
C GLN A 53 25.44 -6.88 -20.81
N LEU A 54 24.81 -7.36 -19.73
CA LEU A 54 23.72 -6.66 -19.05
C LEU A 54 24.16 -5.84 -17.83
N GLY A 55 25.45 -5.90 -17.46
CA GLY A 55 25.97 -5.20 -16.28
C GLY A 55 25.50 -5.77 -14.93
N PHE A 56 25.02 -7.01 -14.90
CA PHE A 56 24.59 -7.68 -13.67
C PHE A 56 25.70 -8.54 -13.06
N THR A 57 25.57 -8.85 -11.77
CA THR A 57 26.47 -9.83 -11.14
C THR A 57 26.11 -11.26 -11.56
N LEU A 58 27.11 -12.14 -11.59
CA LEU A 58 26.90 -13.59 -11.80
C LEU A 58 25.85 -14.18 -10.86
N ARG A 59 25.77 -13.67 -9.62
CA ARG A 59 24.78 -14.13 -8.64
C ARG A 59 23.35 -13.76 -9.03
N GLN A 60 23.13 -12.55 -9.54
CA GLN A 60 21.82 -12.10 -10.03
C GLN A 60 21.37 -12.94 -11.22
N VAL A 61 22.24 -13.12 -12.22
CA VAL A 61 21.97 -13.97 -13.40
C VAL A 61 21.70 -15.42 -12.98
N GLY A 62 22.51 -15.98 -12.08
CA GLY A 62 22.28 -17.34 -11.60
C GLY A 62 20.97 -17.47 -10.81
N TYR A 63 20.61 -16.46 -10.02
CA TYR A 63 19.36 -16.46 -9.25
C TYR A 63 18.14 -16.37 -10.17
N THR A 64 18.14 -15.47 -11.17
CA THR A 64 17.01 -15.28 -12.10
C THR A 64 16.75 -16.57 -12.87
N LEU A 65 17.78 -17.19 -13.45
CA LEU A 65 17.64 -18.46 -14.16
C LEU A 65 17.15 -19.60 -13.25
N ARG A 66 17.65 -19.72 -12.02
CA ARG A 66 17.18 -20.74 -11.05
C ARG A 66 15.74 -20.51 -10.60
N SER A 67 15.32 -19.25 -10.49
CA SER A 67 13.95 -18.92 -10.07
C SER A 67 12.91 -19.40 -11.09
N GLY A 68 13.29 -19.53 -12.37
CA GLY A 68 12.40 -19.98 -13.45
C GLY A 68 11.23 -19.05 -13.75
N GLN A 69 11.18 -17.87 -13.12
CA GLN A 69 10.11 -16.89 -13.29
C GLN A 69 10.62 -15.75 -14.18
N VAL A 70 10.00 -15.59 -15.35
CA VAL A 70 10.33 -14.52 -16.31
C VAL A 70 9.83 -13.15 -15.83
N SER A 71 8.87 -13.12 -14.90
CA SER A 71 8.39 -11.89 -14.27
C SER A 71 8.87 -11.81 -12.82
N PRO A 72 9.44 -10.67 -12.38
CA PRO A 72 9.73 -10.42 -10.98
C PRO A 72 8.48 -10.61 -10.11
N ARG A 73 8.65 -11.18 -8.91
CA ARG A 73 7.57 -11.31 -7.93
C ARG A 73 7.29 -9.95 -7.32
N ARG A 74 6.05 -9.47 -7.43
CA ARG A 74 5.61 -8.27 -6.70
C ARG A 74 5.73 -8.49 -5.19
N ARG A 75 6.23 -7.47 -4.48
CA ARG A 75 6.28 -7.48 -3.03
C ARG A 75 4.86 -7.68 -2.50
N THR A 76 4.66 -8.71 -1.69
CA THR A 76 3.38 -8.88 -1.01
C THR A 76 3.25 -7.81 0.05
N GLU A 77 2.27 -6.93 -0.10
CA GLU A 77 1.95 -5.94 0.91
C GLU A 77 1.53 -6.61 2.21
N LYS A 78 1.91 -5.99 3.33
CA LYS A 78 1.53 -6.48 4.64
C LYS A 78 0.04 -6.22 4.84
N ARG A 79 -0.77 -7.29 4.88
CA ARG A 79 -2.20 -7.18 5.19
C ARG A 79 -2.40 -6.44 6.52
N THR A 80 -3.21 -5.40 6.50
CA THR A 80 -3.61 -4.68 7.72
C THR A 80 -4.58 -5.56 8.52
N LYS A 81 -4.54 -5.43 9.86
CA LYS A 81 -5.48 -6.17 10.74
C LYS A 81 -6.93 -5.69 10.61
N LEU A 82 -7.11 -4.47 10.13
CA LEU A 82 -8.41 -3.85 9.90
C LEU A 82 -8.67 -3.78 8.41
N ASN A 83 -9.89 -4.14 8.01
CA ASN A 83 -10.37 -3.98 6.63
C ASN A 83 -10.75 -2.53 6.35
N SER A 84 -10.84 -2.12 5.09
CA SER A 84 -11.21 -0.74 4.71
C SER A 84 -12.49 -0.27 5.39
N GLU A 85 -13.56 -1.08 5.34
CA GLU A 85 -14.87 -0.79 5.93
C GLU A 85 -14.81 -0.56 7.45
N GLN A 86 -14.00 -1.35 8.17
CA GLN A 86 -13.83 -1.20 9.61
C GLN A 86 -13.10 0.11 9.94
N VAL A 87 -12.16 0.52 9.09
CA VAL A 87 -11.49 1.81 9.23
C VAL A 87 -12.46 2.95 8.96
N ASP A 88 -13.37 2.81 8.00
CA ASP A 88 -14.41 3.80 7.71
C ASP A 88 -15.41 3.92 8.87
N GLU A 89 -15.85 2.81 9.47
CA GLU A 89 -16.70 2.79 10.67
C GLU A 89 -15.99 3.48 11.86
N LEU A 90 -14.70 3.20 12.04
CA LEU A 90 -13.88 3.82 13.08
C LEU A 90 -13.76 5.35 12.89
N VAL A 91 -13.52 5.79 11.66
CA VAL A 91 -13.42 7.20 11.31
C VAL A 91 -14.76 7.91 11.51
N ALA A 92 -15.86 7.33 11.02
CA ALA A 92 -17.20 7.87 11.20
C ALA A 92 -17.55 8.01 12.69
N PHE A 93 -17.23 7.00 13.50
CA PHE A 93 -17.42 7.06 14.95
C PHE A 93 -16.60 8.18 15.59
N ALA A 94 -15.31 8.29 15.26
CA ALA A 94 -14.43 9.32 15.81
C ALA A 94 -14.84 10.74 15.42
N LEU A 95 -15.47 10.93 14.26
CA LEU A 95 -15.98 12.23 13.78
C LEU A 95 -17.39 12.56 14.24
N SER A 96 -18.17 11.56 14.70
CA SER A 96 -19.57 11.75 15.10
C SER A 96 -19.78 12.69 16.29
N ASP A 97 -18.78 12.84 17.17
CA ASP A 97 -18.85 13.72 18.34
C ASP A 97 -17.45 14.25 18.68
N GLY A 98 -17.38 15.52 19.11
CA GLY A 98 -16.14 16.15 19.53
C GLY A 98 -15.45 15.39 20.67
N LYS A 99 -16.22 14.84 21.62
CA LYS A 99 -15.64 14.02 22.72
C LYS A 99 -15.02 12.73 22.21
N LYS A 100 -15.65 12.05 21.24
CA LYS A 100 -15.15 10.81 20.65
C LYS A 100 -13.86 11.02 19.86
N ARG A 101 -13.72 12.18 19.21
CA ARG A 101 -12.46 12.61 18.58
C ARG A 101 -11.29 12.67 19.58
N HIS A 102 -11.58 12.89 20.87
CA HIS A 102 -10.62 12.96 21.97
C HIS A 102 -10.44 11.65 22.77
N MET A 103 -11.16 10.55 22.48
CA MET A 103 -10.99 9.22 23.11
C MET A 103 -9.71 8.48 22.72
N SER A 104 -8.81 8.10 23.62
CA SER A 104 -7.53 7.45 23.32
C SER A 104 -7.65 6.22 22.38
N TYR A 105 -6.56 5.83 21.72
CA TYR A 105 -6.56 4.65 20.86
C TYR A 105 -6.90 3.35 21.63
N LEU A 106 -6.55 3.29 22.91
CA LEU A 106 -6.96 2.22 23.80
C LEU A 106 -8.48 2.21 24.02
N GLU A 107 -9.07 3.37 24.31
CA GLU A 107 -10.53 3.50 24.47
C GLU A 107 -11.29 3.14 23.20
N LEU A 108 -10.76 3.53 22.03
CA LEU A 108 -11.31 3.11 20.74
C LEU A 108 -11.19 1.59 20.55
N ALA A 109 -10.07 0.97 20.94
CA ALA A 109 -9.91 -0.48 20.89
C ALA A 109 -10.90 -1.21 21.80
N MET A 110 -11.16 -0.66 22.98
CA MET A 110 -12.16 -1.19 23.90
C MET A 110 -13.58 -1.04 23.35
N HIS A 111 -13.90 0.10 22.75
CA HIS A 111 -15.21 0.33 22.12
C HIS A 111 -15.47 -0.64 20.96
N PHE A 112 -14.44 -0.92 20.16
CA PHE A 112 -14.48 -1.87 19.05
C PHE A 112 -13.87 -3.23 19.42
N SER A 113 -14.16 -3.73 20.63
CA SER A 113 -13.67 -5.03 21.12
C SER A 113 -14.01 -6.20 20.21
N LYS A 114 -15.14 -6.11 19.47
CA LYS A 114 -15.57 -7.07 18.43
C LYS A 114 -14.50 -7.36 17.38
N TRP A 115 -13.58 -6.44 17.12
CA TRP A 115 -12.54 -6.60 16.10
C TRP A 115 -11.25 -7.25 16.62
N ASN A 116 -11.13 -7.45 17.93
CA ASN A 116 -9.95 -8.02 18.58
C ASN A 116 -8.62 -7.35 18.15
N VAL A 117 -8.64 -6.01 18.03
CA VAL A 117 -7.50 -5.20 17.65
C VAL A 117 -7.00 -4.37 18.83
N GLY A 118 -5.68 -4.29 18.98
CA GLY A 118 -5.05 -3.44 19.98
C GLY A 118 -4.84 -1.99 19.51
N GLU A 119 -4.47 -1.11 20.43
CA GLU A 119 -4.20 0.33 20.17
C GLU A 119 -3.32 0.56 18.94
N SER A 120 -2.23 -0.18 18.77
CA SER A 120 -1.28 0.01 17.68
C SER A 120 -1.91 -0.22 16.30
N ALA A 121 -2.87 -1.14 16.19
CA ALA A 121 -3.58 -1.41 14.95
C ALA A 121 -4.52 -0.25 14.59
N ILE A 122 -5.22 0.29 15.58
CA ILE A 122 -6.11 1.46 15.42
C ILE A 122 -5.29 2.70 15.04
N ARG A 123 -4.20 2.96 15.74
CA ARG A 123 -3.29 4.07 15.43
C ARG A 123 -2.80 3.96 13.99
N GLY A 124 -2.27 2.80 13.61
CA GLY A 124 -1.73 2.59 12.27
C GLY A 124 -2.80 2.68 11.17
N ALA A 125 -4.03 2.26 11.42
CA ALA A 125 -5.12 2.40 10.47
C ALA A 125 -5.51 3.87 10.26
N LEU A 126 -5.67 4.62 11.35
CA LEU A 126 -6.02 6.04 11.31
C LEU A 126 -4.91 6.89 10.65
N THR A 127 -3.64 6.65 11.00
CA THR A 127 -2.52 7.38 10.40
C THR A 127 -2.40 7.16 8.90
N ARG A 128 -2.63 5.93 8.41
CA ARG A 128 -2.63 5.64 6.95
C ARG A 128 -3.75 6.37 6.20
N ARG A 129 -4.87 6.64 6.86
CA ARG A 129 -5.98 7.45 6.32
C ARG A 129 -5.79 8.95 6.52
N GLY A 130 -4.63 9.40 7.01
CA GLY A 130 -4.32 10.82 7.23
C GLY A 130 -4.91 11.40 8.52
N TYR A 131 -5.51 10.59 9.39
CA TYR A 131 -6.04 11.06 10.66
C TYR A 131 -4.92 11.13 11.71
N SER A 132 -4.46 12.35 11.98
CA SER A 132 -3.69 12.66 13.18
C SER A 132 -4.64 13.20 14.26
N ARG A 133 -4.55 12.65 15.47
CA ARG A 133 -5.37 13.16 16.57
C ARG A 133 -4.79 14.48 17.07
N ASN A 134 -5.64 15.48 17.17
CA ASN A 134 -5.30 16.71 17.85
C ASN A 134 -5.34 16.44 19.37
N ARG A 135 -4.21 16.00 19.92
CA ARG A 135 -4.01 16.07 21.37
C ARG A 135 -3.88 17.55 21.70
N THR A 136 -4.88 18.13 22.35
CA THR A 136 -4.69 19.43 23.02
C THR A 136 -3.46 19.29 23.88
N ARG A 137 -2.40 20.05 23.56
CA ARG A 137 -1.23 20.14 24.43
C ARG A 137 -1.76 20.68 25.75
N ARG A 138 -1.65 19.87 26.80
CA ARG A 138 -2.02 20.27 28.15
C ARG A 138 -0.86 21.00 28.78
#